data_AF-A0A3A0CYY8-F1
#
_entry.id   AF-A0A3A0CYY8-F1
#
_cell.length_a   1.000
_cell.length_b   1.000
_cell.length_c   1.000
_cell.angle_alpha   90.00
_cell.angle_beta   90.00
_cell.angle_gamma   90.00
#
_symmetry.space_group_name_H-M   'P 1'
#
loop_
_entity.id
_entity.type
_entity.pdbx_description
1 polymer ?
#
loop_
_entity_poly.entity_id
_entity_poly.type
_entity_poly.pdbx_seq_one_letter_code
_entity_poly.pdbx_strand_id
1 'polypeptide(L)'
;MNAYRGFCCCCWFIFLLPFLLTAQDTLRFTPAVGYQTFKVREPVLRMKPGQVLISETMMGPYYTKEGGAWPGEVGPIYIEGATPQDQLVVKLLRVRPNRDLAPAAISGNFGGLASDVRVRLLNPPVPNERFLWQLDRKRNLGILDLKRSSVPRIEAPLAPMLGRLAVAPRGEESYTGLWPGYFGGTGNSRRRDGVFAHLSRRGVFLFRRRPCAARPR
;
A
#
# COMPACT_ATOMS: atom_id res chain seq x y z
N MET A 1 -70.66 -27.30 -23.48
CA MET A 1 -69.93 -26.05 -23.76
C MET A 1 -69.63 -25.36 -22.44
N ASN A 2 -68.35 -25.02 -22.22
CA ASN A 2 -67.78 -24.13 -21.21
C ASN A 2 -67.82 -24.58 -19.72
N ALA A 3 -66.79 -24.43 -18.90
CA ALA A 3 -65.35 -24.23 -19.08
C ALA A 3 -64.74 -24.43 -17.68
N TYR A 4 -63.83 -25.40 -17.52
CA TYR A 4 -63.01 -25.54 -16.32
C TYR A 4 -61.97 -24.41 -16.31
N ARG A 5 -61.99 -23.52 -15.31
CA ARG A 5 -60.91 -22.56 -15.04
C ARG A 5 -60.18 -22.97 -13.77
N GLY A 6 -59.08 -23.71 -13.94
CA GLY A 6 -58.11 -23.98 -12.89
C GLY A 6 -57.32 -22.71 -12.56
N PHE A 7 -57.35 -22.29 -11.31
CA PHE A 7 -56.47 -21.27 -10.76
C PHE A 7 -55.08 -21.90 -10.56
N CYS A 8 -54.15 -21.62 -11.47
CA CYS A 8 -52.74 -21.97 -11.29
C CYS A 8 -52.11 -20.92 -10.38
N CYS A 9 -51.94 -21.26 -9.10
CA CYS A 9 -51.23 -20.45 -8.12
C CYS A 9 -49.72 -20.56 -8.40
N CYS A 10 -49.19 -19.70 -9.28
CA CYS A 10 -47.76 -19.54 -9.44
C CYS A 10 -47.20 -18.80 -8.21
N CYS A 11 -46.82 -19.57 -7.19
CA CYS A 11 -45.97 -19.09 -6.09
C CYS A 11 -44.65 -18.56 -6.65
N TRP A 12 -44.53 -17.25 -6.81
CA TRP A 12 -43.25 -16.57 -6.96
C TRP A 12 -42.51 -16.67 -5.62
N PHE A 13 -41.64 -17.68 -5.50
CA PHE A 13 -40.64 -17.71 -4.43
C PHE A 13 -39.62 -16.61 -4.71
N ILE A 14 -39.86 -15.43 -4.12
CA ILE A 14 -38.84 -14.40 -3.95
C ILE A 14 -37.82 -14.98 -2.97
N PHE A 15 -36.72 -15.53 -3.49
CA PHE A 15 -35.53 -15.83 -2.69
C PHE A 15 -34.92 -14.49 -2.25
N LEU A 16 -35.39 -13.98 -1.10
CA LEU A 16 -34.64 -13.02 -0.31
C LEU A 16 -33.40 -13.73 0.21
N LEU A 17 -32.30 -13.67 -0.55
CA LEU A 17 -30.98 -14.00 0.00
C LEU A 17 -30.76 -13.06 1.17
N PRO A 18 -30.57 -13.57 2.41
CA PRO A 18 -30.16 -12.72 3.50
C PRO A 18 -28.79 -12.17 3.14
N PHE A 19 -28.73 -10.86 2.90
CA PHE A 19 -27.47 -10.12 2.91
C PHE A 19 -26.94 -10.25 4.34
N LEU A 20 -26.15 -11.30 4.58
CA LEU A 20 -25.41 -11.45 5.83
C LEU A 20 -24.50 -10.23 5.92
N LEU A 21 -24.89 -9.26 6.73
CA LEU A 21 -23.98 -8.25 7.25
C LEU A 21 -22.90 -9.02 7.99
N THR A 22 -21.78 -9.27 7.32
CA THR A 22 -20.62 -9.82 7.99
C THR A 22 -20.17 -8.77 8.99
N ALA A 23 -20.18 -9.12 10.28
CA ALA A 23 -19.47 -8.33 11.28
C ALA A 23 -18.06 -8.10 10.75
N GLN A 24 -17.66 -6.85 10.60
CA GLN A 24 -16.42 -6.49 9.94
C GLN A 24 -15.24 -6.92 10.83
N ASP A 25 -14.78 -8.14 10.60
CA ASP A 25 -13.72 -8.78 11.38
C ASP A 25 -12.41 -8.01 11.17
N THR A 26 -11.87 -7.50 12.28
CA THR A 26 -10.78 -6.52 12.30
C THR A 26 -9.52 -7.17 12.83
N LEU A 27 -8.48 -7.18 12.02
CA LEU A 27 -7.16 -7.68 12.35
C LEU A 27 -6.21 -6.54 12.71
N ARG A 28 -5.38 -6.77 13.71
CA ARG A 28 -4.31 -5.85 14.11
C ARG A 28 -2.97 -6.53 13.85
N PHE A 29 -2.06 -5.80 13.20
CA PHE A 29 -0.75 -6.32 12.85
C PHE A 29 0.34 -5.30 13.16
N THR A 30 1.36 -5.75 13.90
CA THR A 30 2.56 -4.97 14.17
C THR A 30 3.71 -5.57 13.35
N PRO A 31 4.24 -4.84 12.36
CA PRO A 31 5.31 -5.35 11.51
C PRO A 31 6.62 -5.57 12.29
N ALA A 32 7.27 -6.72 12.06
CA ALA A 32 8.58 -7.03 12.65
C ALA A 32 9.74 -6.97 11.64
N VAL A 33 9.47 -7.23 10.36
CA VAL A 33 10.47 -7.29 9.30
C VAL A 33 10.02 -6.44 8.11
N GLY A 34 10.94 -5.64 7.58
CA GLY A 34 10.73 -4.82 6.39
C GLY A 34 11.49 -5.37 5.19
N TYR A 35 10.86 -5.32 4.01
CA TYR A 35 11.45 -5.85 2.78
C TYR A 35 11.80 -4.75 1.78
N GLN A 36 13.02 -4.77 1.26
CA GLN A 36 13.51 -3.77 0.29
C GLN A 36 12.98 -3.96 -1.14
N THR A 37 12.33 -5.10 -1.41
CA THR A 37 11.85 -5.44 -2.75
C THR A 37 10.43 -6.00 -2.73
N PHE A 38 9.70 -5.74 -3.80
CA PHE A 38 8.47 -6.45 -4.17
C PHE A 38 8.87 -7.75 -4.87
N LYS A 39 8.62 -8.90 -4.22
CA LYS A 39 8.93 -10.25 -4.73
C LYS A 39 7.83 -11.21 -4.23
N VAL A 40 7.77 -12.46 -4.64
CA VAL A 40 7.02 -13.51 -3.91
C VAL A 40 7.77 -13.95 -2.64
N ARG A 41 7.07 -14.06 -1.49
CA ARG A 41 7.60 -14.53 -0.18
C ARG A 41 6.53 -15.25 0.64
N GLU A 42 6.95 -15.89 1.74
CA GLU A 42 6.04 -16.40 2.75
C GLU A 42 5.28 -15.25 3.43
N PRO A 43 3.95 -15.37 3.58
CA PRO A 43 3.13 -14.31 4.14
C PRO A 43 3.34 -14.17 5.65
N VAL A 44 3.38 -12.93 6.12
CA VAL A 44 3.43 -12.60 7.56
C VAL A 44 2.03 -12.54 8.18
N LEU A 45 0.98 -12.45 7.35
CA LEU A 45 -0.42 -12.45 7.77
C LEU A 45 -1.29 -13.12 6.70
N ARG A 46 -2.37 -13.77 7.13
CA ARG A 46 -3.46 -14.27 6.26
C ARG A 46 -4.75 -13.52 6.59
N MET A 47 -5.50 -13.13 5.58
CA MET A 47 -6.76 -12.41 5.70
C MET A 47 -7.80 -12.96 4.73
N LYS A 48 -9.07 -12.88 5.10
CA LYS A 48 -10.21 -13.13 4.23
C LYS A 48 -10.63 -11.84 3.51
N PRO A 49 -11.18 -11.92 2.29
CA PRO A 49 -11.83 -10.78 1.67
C PRO A 49 -12.87 -10.14 2.59
N GLY A 50 -12.89 -8.80 2.66
CA GLY A 50 -13.82 -8.04 3.50
C GLY A 50 -13.33 -7.71 4.91
N GLN A 51 -12.28 -8.37 5.42
CA GLN A 51 -11.67 -8.04 6.70
C GLN A 51 -10.97 -6.67 6.68
N VAL A 52 -10.89 -6.02 7.84
CA VAL A 52 -10.16 -4.76 8.02
C VAL A 52 -8.82 -5.02 8.67
N LEU A 53 -7.76 -4.42 8.12
CA LEU A 53 -6.44 -4.44 8.72
C LEU A 53 -6.12 -3.08 9.35
N ILE A 54 -5.73 -3.10 10.63
CA ILE A 54 -5.07 -1.99 11.29
C ILE A 54 -3.60 -2.37 11.46
N SER A 55 -2.73 -1.69 10.73
CA SER A 55 -1.29 -1.93 10.76
C SER A 55 -0.52 -0.61 10.74
N GLU A 56 0.70 -0.66 11.25
CA GLU A 56 1.68 0.40 11.07
C GLU A 56 2.55 0.14 9.84
N THR A 57 3.27 1.17 9.39
CA THR A 57 4.38 1.02 8.43
C THR A 57 5.68 0.75 9.17
N MET A 58 6.66 0.11 8.53
CA MET A 58 7.94 -0.20 9.16
C MET A 58 8.69 1.05 9.63
N MET A 59 9.21 1.00 10.86
CA MET A 59 10.10 2.00 11.42
C MET A 59 11.56 1.60 11.22
N GLY A 60 12.46 2.57 11.16
CA GLY A 60 13.90 2.33 11.12
C GLY A 60 14.71 3.62 11.03
N PRO A 61 16.05 3.49 10.92
CA PRO A 61 16.99 4.60 11.00
C PRO A 61 16.68 5.76 10.03
N TYR A 62 16.12 5.48 8.86
CA TYR A 62 15.72 6.50 7.89
C TYR A 62 14.86 7.62 8.49
N TYR A 63 13.96 7.29 9.42
CA TYR A 63 13.01 8.25 10.01
C TYR A 63 13.53 8.94 11.28
N THR A 64 14.76 8.66 11.72
CA THR A 64 15.38 9.33 12.88
C THR A 64 16.17 10.57 12.46
N LYS A 65 16.64 11.38 13.41
CA LYS A 65 17.43 12.58 13.11
C LYS A 65 18.77 12.23 12.45
N GLU A 66 19.38 11.14 12.90
CA GLU A 66 20.66 10.60 12.42
C GLU A 66 20.52 10.11 10.99
N GLY A 67 19.38 9.49 10.67
CA GLY A 67 19.13 8.90 9.36
C GLY A 67 19.78 7.54 9.20
N GLY A 68 19.52 6.95 8.04
CA GLY A 68 20.07 5.66 7.68
C GLY A 68 19.22 4.98 6.62
N ALA A 69 19.40 3.67 6.49
CA ALA A 69 18.69 2.89 5.48
C ALA A 69 17.17 2.92 5.72
N TRP A 70 16.43 3.05 4.62
CA TRP A 70 14.98 2.88 4.63
C TRP A 70 14.67 1.44 5.05
N PRO A 71 13.72 1.20 5.98
CA PRO A 71 13.60 -0.10 6.62
C PRO A 71 12.84 -1.16 5.81
N GLY A 72 12.24 -0.80 4.69
CA GLY A 72 11.51 -1.75 3.84
C GLY A 72 9.99 -1.64 3.94
N GLU A 73 9.32 -2.39 3.07
CA GLU A 73 7.86 -2.53 3.06
C GLU A 73 7.38 -3.54 4.09
N VAL A 74 6.13 -3.35 4.53
CA VAL A 74 5.38 -4.29 5.36
C VAL A 74 4.63 -5.29 4.47
N GLY A 75 4.66 -6.56 4.84
CA GLY A 75 3.99 -7.63 4.13
C GLY A 75 4.91 -8.85 4.01
N PRO A 76 4.46 -9.95 3.40
CA PRO A 76 3.21 -10.08 2.65
C PRO A 76 1.95 -10.33 3.46
N ILE A 77 0.81 -9.98 2.89
CA ILE A 77 -0.50 -10.30 3.45
C ILE A 77 -1.28 -11.20 2.48
N TYR A 78 -1.36 -12.48 2.78
CA TYR A 78 -2.07 -13.46 1.98
C TYR A 78 -3.59 -13.23 2.06
N ILE A 79 -4.28 -13.10 0.93
CA ILE A 79 -5.76 -13.04 0.86
C ILE A 79 -6.35 -14.41 0.52
N GLU A 80 -7.20 -14.96 1.38
CA GLU A 80 -7.83 -16.26 1.15
C GLU A 80 -8.68 -16.28 -0.11
N GLY A 81 -8.51 -17.34 -0.90
CA GLY A 81 -9.26 -17.57 -2.15
C GLY A 81 -8.81 -16.71 -3.33
N ALA A 82 -7.95 -15.71 -3.15
CA ALA A 82 -7.52 -14.87 -4.27
C ALA A 82 -6.60 -15.65 -5.22
N THR A 83 -6.85 -15.51 -6.51
CA THR A 83 -6.13 -16.13 -7.61
C THR A 83 -5.43 -15.08 -8.47
N PRO A 84 -4.44 -15.47 -9.30
CA PRO A 84 -3.80 -14.54 -10.23
C PRO A 84 -4.73 -13.90 -11.27
N GLN A 85 -5.96 -14.42 -11.43
CA GLN A 85 -6.97 -13.91 -12.34
C GLN A 85 -7.85 -12.83 -11.72
N ASP A 86 -7.75 -12.63 -10.41
CA ASP A 86 -8.56 -11.68 -9.68
C ASP A 86 -7.95 -10.28 -9.66
N GLN A 87 -8.76 -9.33 -9.20
CA GLN A 87 -8.34 -7.98 -8.90
C GLN A 87 -8.46 -7.75 -7.40
N LEU A 88 -7.38 -7.28 -6.79
CA LEU A 88 -7.43 -6.84 -5.41
C LEU A 88 -7.87 -5.38 -5.35
N VAL A 89 -8.89 -5.11 -4.56
CA VAL A 89 -9.35 -3.76 -4.22
C VAL A 89 -8.95 -3.47 -2.78
N VAL A 90 -7.99 -2.56 -2.60
CA VAL A 90 -7.62 -2.07 -1.27
C VAL A 90 -8.30 -0.73 -1.05
N LYS A 91 -9.22 -0.68 -0.08
CA LYS A 91 -9.85 0.56 0.38
C LYS A 91 -9.10 1.08 1.59
N LEU A 92 -8.43 2.23 1.43
CA LEU A 92 -7.84 2.93 2.56
C LEU A 92 -8.96 3.58 3.36
N LEU A 93 -9.18 3.10 4.59
CA LEU A 93 -10.19 3.65 5.49
C LEU A 93 -9.67 4.86 6.25
N ARG A 94 -8.41 4.78 6.70
CA ARG A 94 -7.77 5.83 7.48
C ARG A 94 -6.26 5.76 7.41
N VAL A 95 -5.61 6.87 7.09
CA VAL A 95 -4.14 7.03 7.20
C VAL A 95 -3.81 8.16 8.15
N ARG A 96 -2.98 7.88 9.17
CA ARG A 96 -2.55 8.89 10.15
C ARG A 96 -1.07 8.75 10.47
N PRO A 97 -0.33 9.87 10.66
CA PRO A 97 1.01 9.81 11.20
C PRO A 97 0.98 9.22 12.61
N ASN A 98 1.87 8.28 12.87
CA ASN A 98 2.09 7.71 14.21
C ASN A 98 3.43 8.17 14.81
N ARG A 99 4.03 9.21 14.25
CA ARG A 99 5.34 9.77 14.64
C ARG A 99 5.33 11.28 14.58
N ASP A 100 6.32 11.88 15.22
CA ASP A 100 6.43 13.34 15.35
C ASP A 100 7.51 13.94 14.43
N LEU A 101 8.19 13.11 13.63
CA LEU A 101 9.27 13.54 12.73
C LEU A 101 9.14 12.89 11.34
N ALA A 102 9.36 13.67 10.29
CA ALA A 102 9.40 13.19 8.91
C ALA A 102 10.61 13.76 8.17
N PRO A 103 11.53 12.90 7.68
CA PRO A 103 12.63 13.34 6.83
C PRO A 103 12.11 13.62 5.40
N ALA A 104 12.61 14.70 4.81
CA ALA A 104 12.62 14.93 3.37
C ALA A 104 14.07 15.16 2.95
N ALA A 105 14.41 14.80 1.72
CA ALA A 105 15.78 14.96 1.22
C ALA A 105 15.80 15.42 -0.23
N ILE A 106 16.76 16.29 -0.53
CA ILE A 106 17.24 16.55 -1.88
C ILE A 106 18.46 15.66 -2.08
N SER A 107 18.47 14.91 -3.17
CA SER A 107 19.60 14.07 -3.55
C SER A 107 20.18 14.54 -4.88
N GLY A 108 21.50 14.62 -4.95
CA GLY A 108 22.25 14.96 -6.16
C GLY A 108 22.12 13.94 -7.28
N ASN A 109 21.61 12.73 -6.99
CA ASN A 109 21.49 11.63 -7.94
C ASN A 109 20.04 11.13 -8.15
N PHE A 110 19.04 11.84 -7.63
CA PHE A 110 17.64 11.46 -7.76
C PHE A 110 16.71 12.66 -7.50
N GLY A 111 15.92 13.03 -8.51
CA GLY A 111 14.93 14.11 -8.40
C GLY A 111 14.41 14.54 -9.77
N GLY A 112 13.30 15.28 -9.81
CA GLY A 112 12.73 15.78 -11.07
C GLY A 112 13.57 16.86 -11.76
N LEU A 113 14.40 17.57 -10.99
CA LEU A 113 15.32 18.62 -11.45
C LEU A 113 16.79 18.28 -11.17
N ALA A 114 17.08 17.02 -10.86
CA ALA A 114 18.43 16.52 -10.61
C ALA A 114 18.84 15.56 -11.72
N SER A 115 20.13 15.52 -12.02
CA SER A 115 20.71 14.49 -12.88
C SER A 115 20.64 13.13 -12.16
N ASP A 116 20.40 12.07 -12.92
CA ASP A 116 20.46 10.70 -12.40
C ASP A 116 20.94 9.71 -13.48
N VAL A 117 20.94 8.42 -13.15
CA VAL A 117 21.38 7.38 -14.09
C VAL A 117 20.52 7.27 -15.36
N ARG A 118 19.30 7.84 -15.35
CA ARG A 118 18.35 7.88 -16.46
C ARG A 118 18.44 9.20 -17.23
N VAL A 119 18.68 10.31 -16.53
CA VAL A 119 18.88 11.65 -17.10
C VAL A 119 20.33 12.08 -16.85
N ARG A 120 21.21 11.64 -17.75
CA ARG A 120 22.67 11.85 -17.65
C ARG A 120 23.05 13.20 -18.23
N LEU A 121 23.31 14.16 -17.34
CA LEU A 121 23.79 15.50 -17.70
C LEU A 121 25.23 15.68 -17.21
N LEU A 122 25.91 16.68 -17.76
CA LEU A 122 27.31 17.00 -17.43
C LEU A 122 27.44 18.05 -16.30
N ASN A 123 26.33 18.64 -15.83
CA ASN A 123 26.38 19.58 -14.72
C ASN A 123 26.79 18.88 -13.41
N PRO A 124 27.42 19.62 -12.48
CA PRO A 124 27.59 19.14 -11.11
C PRO A 124 26.25 18.73 -10.50
N PRO A 125 26.23 17.69 -9.64
CA PRO A 125 25.00 17.28 -8.97
C PRO A 125 24.50 18.37 -8.01
N VAL A 126 23.19 18.44 -7.81
CA VAL A 126 22.62 19.32 -6.78
C VAL A 126 23.12 18.89 -5.38
N PRO A 127 23.41 19.83 -4.46
CA PRO A 127 23.85 19.48 -3.12
C PRO A 127 22.84 18.60 -2.38
N ASN A 128 23.35 17.57 -1.69
CA ASN A 128 22.51 16.76 -0.82
C ASN A 128 22.09 17.60 0.40
N GLU A 129 20.79 17.70 0.63
CA GLU A 129 20.23 18.40 1.78
C GLU A 129 19.14 17.54 2.42
N ARG A 130 19.06 17.55 3.75
CA ARG A 130 18.05 16.80 4.51
C ARG A 130 17.28 17.74 5.41
N PHE A 131 15.96 17.70 5.27
CA PHE A 131 15.00 18.51 6.00
C PHE A 131 14.23 17.62 6.97
N LEU A 132 14.24 17.97 8.25
CA LEU A 132 13.52 17.24 9.28
C LEU A 132 12.26 18.02 9.65
N TRP A 133 11.12 17.55 9.14
CA TRP A 133 9.81 18.11 9.48
C TRP A 133 9.36 17.61 10.84
N GLN A 134 8.93 18.51 11.69
CA GLN A 134 8.20 18.19 12.91
C GLN A 134 6.72 18.02 12.56
N LEU A 135 6.08 16.97 13.08
CA LEU A 135 4.69 16.67 12.81
C LEU A 135 3.85 16.98 14.06
N ASP A 136 3.10 18.08 14.02
CA ASP A 136 2.08 18.36 15.02
C ASP A 136 0.81 17.60 14.66
N ARG A 137 0.63 16.43 15.29
CA ARG A 137 -0.51 15.55 15.06
C ARG A 137 -1.81 16.10 15.65
N LYS A 138 -1.75 17.01 16.63
CA LYS A 138 -2.95 17.62 17.22
C LYS A 138 -3.51 18.71 16.32
N ARG A 139 -2.63 19.54 15.76
CA ARG A 139 -2.98 20.61 14.81
C ARG A 139 -3.04 20.16 13.35
N ASN A 140 -2.61 18.92 13.06
CA ASN A 140 -2.47 18.37 11.72
C ASN A 140 -1.55 19.22 10.82
N LEU A 141 -0.40 19.62 11.36
CA LEU A 141 0.59 20.47 10.68
C LEU A 141 1.97 19.80 10.58
N GLY A 142 2.66 20.02 9.47
CA GLY A 142 4.09 19.80 9.31
C GLY A 142 4.81 21.12 9.47
N ILE A 143 5.83 21.16 10.31
CA ILE A 143 6.62 22.35 10.65
C ILE A 143 8.06 22.11 10.24
N LEU A 144 8.65 23.03 9.48
CA LEU A 144 10.04 22.98 9.06
C LEU A 144 10.73 24.30 9.37
N ASP A 145 11.84 24.22 10.10
CA ASP A 145 12.72 25.35 10.35
C ASP A 145 13.83 25.37 9.29
N LEU A 146 14.00 26.52 8.62
CA LEU A 146 14.92 26.70 7.50
C LEU A 146 16.04 27.67 7.87
N LYS A 147 17.24 27.15 8.11
CA LYS A 147 18.39 27.96 8.55
C LYS A 147 18.98 28.88 7.46
N ARG A 148 18.74 28.58 6.18
CA ARG A 148 19.35 29.25 5.02
C ARG A 148 18.31 29.93 4.11
N SER A 149 17.16 30.32 4.67
CA SER A 149 16.02 30.88 3.95
C SER A 149 15.64 32.23 4.52
N SER A 150 15.15 33.14 3.68
CA SER A 150 14.51 34.39 4.12
C SER A 150 13.21 34.13 4.89
N VAL A 151 12.58 32.97 4.65
CA VAL A 151 11.47 32.45 5.44
C VAL A 151 12.04 31.43 6.43
N PRO A 152 12.14 31.78 7.73
CA PRO A 152 12.84 30.96 8.72
C PRO A 152 12.03 29.73 9.15
N ARG A 153 10.71 29.73 8.96
CA ARG A 153 9.80 28.64 9.33
C ARG A 153 8.66 28.50 8.33
N ILE A 154 8.33 27.26 7.99
CA ILE A 154 7.17 26.89 7.18
C ILE A 154 6.27 26.00 8.03
N GLU A 155 4.96 26.29 8.04
CA GLU A 155 3.92 25.39 8.54
C GLU A 155 2.99 25.01 7.38
N ALA A 156 2.70 23.73 7.22
CA ALA A 156 1.84 23.23 6.15
C ALA A 156 0.84 22.18 6.68
N PRO A 157 -0.43 22.16 6.23
CA PRO A 157 -1.38 21.12 6.59
C PRO A 157 -0.89 19.74 6.17
N LEU A 158 -0.98 18.76 7.07
CA LEU A 158 -0.69 17.38 6.72
C LEU A 158 -1.82 16.80 5.89
N ALA A 159 -1.45 16.16 4.78
CA ALA A 159 -2.33 15.32 3.96
C ALA A 159 -1.75 13.91 3.88
N PRO A 160 -1.85 13.10 4.96
CA PRO A 160 -1.25 11.77 5.02
C PRO A 160 -1.75 10.88 3.88
N MET A 161 -0.83 10.12 3.29
CA MET A 161 -1.12 9.19 2.20
C MET A 161 -0.13 8.03 2.24
N LEU A 162 -0.53 6.91 1.64
CA LEU A 162 0.35 5.75 1.49
C LEU A 162 1.08 5.83 0.14
N GLY A 163 2.38 6.12 0.17
CA GLY A 163 3.18 6.31 -1.05
C GLY A 163 3.48 5.02 -1.82
N ARG A 164 3.42 3.87 -1.13
CA ARG A 164 3.73 2.56 -1.71
C ARG A 164 2.67 1.55 -1.34
N LEU A 165 2.08 0.97 -2.37
CA LEU A 165 1.07 -0.06 -2.24
C LEU A 165 1.19 -0.96 -3.46
N ALA A 166 1.44 -2.23 -3.21
CA ALA A 166 1.83 -3.15 -4.26
C ALA A 166 1.32 -4.55 -3.96
N VAL A 167 1.00 -5.26 -5.01
CA VAL A 167 1.08 -6.71 -5.01
C VAL A 167 2.51 -7.12 -5.41
N ALA A 168 2.96 -8.28 -4.96
CA ALA A 168 4.10 -9.03 -5.47
C ALA A 168 4.03 -9.11 -6.99
N PRO A 169 5.15 -9.05 -7.69
CA PRO A 169 5.16 -9.28 -9.12
C PRO A 169 4.97 -10.77 -9.46
N ARG A 170 4.93 -11.06 -10.76
CA ARG A 170 4.70 -12.38 -11.34
C ARG A 170 5.91 -13.31 -11.16
N GLY A 171 5.62 -14.58 -10.85
CA GLY A 171 6.63 -15.63 -10.85
C GLY A 171 7.73 -15.34 -9.84
N GLU A 172 8.98 -15.32 -10.29
CA GLU A 172 10.16 -15.07 -9.44
C GLU A 172 10.70 -13.63 -9.57
N GLU A 173 9.98 -12.76 -10.26
CA GLU A 173 10.37 -11.35 -10.42
C GLU A 173 10.57 -10.68 -9.04
N SER A 174 11.53 -9.76 -9.00
CA SER A 174 11.87 -8.99 -7.81
C SER A 174 12.21 -7.57 -8.20
N TYR A 175 11.40 -6.61 -7.75
CA TYR A 175 11.59 -5.18 -8.02
C TYR A 175 11.97 -4.44 -6.75
N THR A 176 12.91 -3.52 -6.83
CA THR A 176 13.27 -2.66 -5.69
C THR A 176 12.08 -1.78 -5.28
N GLY A 177 12.01 -1.41 -4.01
CA GLY A 177 10.88 -0.66 -3.43
C GLY A 177 10.56 0.66 -4.13
N LEU A 178 11.50 1.23 -4.90
CA LEU A 178 11.33 2.48 -5.65
C LEU A 178 10.62 2.32 -7.00
N TRP A 179 10.42 1.08 -7.48
CA TRP A 179 9.91 0.85 -8.82
C TRP A 179 8.37 0.83 -8.86
N PRO A 180 7.71 1.67 -9.68
CA PRO A 180 6.32 1.44 -10.09
C PRO A 180 6.24 0.30 -11.12
N GLY A 181 5.12 -0.42 -11.16
CA GLY A 181 4.86 -1.43 -12.17
C GLY A 181 3.39 -1.81 -12.27
N TYR A 182 3.10 -2.81 -13.10
CA TYR A 182 1.75 -3.39 -13.25
C TYR A 182 1.17 -3.90 -11.92
N PHE A 183 2.06 -4.26 -11.00
CA PHE A 183 1.76 -4.74 -9.66
C PHE A 183 1.55 -3.61 -8.63
N GLY A 184 1.52 -2.34 -9.07
CA GLY A 184 1.49 -1.17 -8.19
C GLY A 184 2.89 -0.64 -7.93
N GLY A 185 3.35 -0.69 -6.67
CA GLY A 185 4.71 -0.27 -6.29
C GLY A 185 4.76 1.16 -5.75
N THR A 186 5.87 1.85 -6.00
CA THR A 186 5.98 3.28 -5.65
C THR A 186 5.15 4.11 -6.60
N GLY A 187 4.14 4.80 -6.08
CA GLY A 187 3.39 5.78 -6.87
C GLY A 187 3.11 7.01 -6.04
N ASN A 188 3.55 8.18 -6.51
CA ASN A 188 3.32 9.47 -5.85
C ASN A 188 1.88 9.99 -6.06
N SER A 189 0.96 9.17 -6.58
CA SER A 189 -0.46 9.50 -6.62
C SER A 189 -1.02 9.50 -5.21
N ARG A 190 -1.83 10.51 -4.89
CA ARG A 190 -2.42 10.72 -3.56
C ARG A 190 -3.41 9.60 -3.21
N ARG A 191 -2.91 8.49 -2.67
CA ARG A 191 -3.73 7.40 -2.12
C ARG A 191 -4.12 7.74 -0.68
N ARG A 192 -5.29 8.36 -0.55
CA ARG A 192 -5.90 8.80 0.72
C ARG A 192 -7.15 7.99 1.02
N ASP A 193 -7.80 8.31 2.13
CA ASP A 193 -9.05 7.69 2.55
C ASP A 193 -10.08 7.69 1.40
N GLY A 194 -10.71 6.53 1.17
CA GLY A 194 -11.69 6.34 0.09
C GLY A 194 -11.10 6.04 -1.30
N VAL A 195 -9.76 5.98 -1.44
CA VAL A 195 -9.12 5.59 -2.71
C VAL A 195 -9.12 4.06 -2.86
N PHE A 196 -9.59 3.60 -4.02
CA PHE A 196 -9.51 2.21 -4.45
C PHE A 196 -8.22 1.99 -5.24
N ALA A 197 -7.32 1.17 -4.72
CA ALA A 197 -6.23 0.66 -5.53
C ALA A 197 -6.68 -0.63 -6.21
N HIS A 198 -6.91 -0.53 -7.52
CA HIS A 198 -7.18 -1.66 -8.40
C HIS A 198 -5.85 -2.25 -8.86
N LEU A 199 -5.47 -3.40 -8.32
CA LEU A 199 -4.23 -4.08 -8.69
C LEU A 199 -4.60 -5.30 -9.52
N SER A 200 -4.39 -5.23 -10.84
CA SER A 200 -4.74 -6.30 -11.77
C SER A 200 -3.58 -7.26 -12.00
N ARG A 201 -3.85 -8.53 -11.69
CA ARG A 201 -3.25 -9.76 -12.22
C ARG A 201 -1.74 -9.98 -12.15
N ARG A 202 -1.46 -11.23 -11.77
CA ARG A 202 -0.16 -11.83 -11.48
C ARG A 202 0.61 -11.03 -10.45
N GLY A 203 -0.03 -10.95 -9.31
CA GLY A 203 0.63 -10.45 -8.17
C GLY A 203 -0.23 -10.57 -6.96
N VAL A 204 0.39 -11.03 -5.90
CA VAL A 204 -0.27 -11.28 -4.63
C VAL A 204 0.14 -10.16 -3.69
N PHE A 205 -0.64 -9.70 -2.71
CA PHE A 205 0.03 -9.35 -1.45
C PHE A 205 0.81 -10.60 -0.91
N LEU A 206 2.06 -10.73 -1.37
CA LEU A 206 2.90 -11.92 -1.63
C LEU A 206 2.34 -13.33 -1.23
N PHE A 207 2.10 -14.23 -2.22
CA PHE A 207 1.69 -15.64 -2.04
C PHE A 207 2.83 -16.52 -2.52
N ARG A 208 3.06 -17.60 -1.79
CA ARG A 208 3.62 -18.84 -2.32
C ARG A 208 2.50 -19.87 -2.50
N ARG A 209 2.57 -20.67 -3.57
CA ARG A 209 1.80 -21.91 -3.75
C ARG A 209 2.51 -23.04 -3.01
N ARG A 210 1.78 -23.92 -2.30
CA ARG A 210 2.28 -25.29 -2.06
C ARG A 210 2.55 -25.94 -3.43
N PRO A 211 3.69 -26.63 -3.66
CA PRO A 211 3.83 -27.48 -4.82
C PRO A 211 2.73 -28.55 -4.76
N CYS A 212 1.93 -28.68 -5.82
CA CYS A 212 1.18 -29.92 -6.01
C CYS A 212 2.22 -31.03 -6.12
N ALA A 213 2.17 -32.00 -5.20
CA ALA A 213 2.82 -33.28 -5.40
C ALA A 213 2.36 -33.82 -6.74
N ALA A 214 3.31 -34.03 -7.66
CA ALA A 214 3.05 -34.83 -8.85
C ALA A 214 2.59 -36.21 -8.34
N ARG A 215 1.40 -36.64 -8.74
CA ARG A 215 1.05 -38.05 -8.65
C ARG A 215 2.03 -38.82 -9.55
N PRO A 216 2.74 -39.84 -9.05
CA PRO A 216 3.47 -40.73 -9.93
C PRO A 216 2.46 -41.45 -10.84
N ARG A 217 2.81 -41.59 -12.12
CA ARG A 217 2.20 -42.58 -13.01
C ARG A 217 2.66 -43.97 -12.58
#